data_AF-A0A553A3B1-F1
#
_entry.id   AF-A0A553A3B1-F1
#
_cell.length_a   1.000
_cell.length_b   1.000
_cell.length_c   1.000
_cell.angle_alpha   90.00
_cell.angle_beta   90.00
_cell.angle_gamma   90.00
#
_symmetry.space_group_name_H-M   'P 1'
#
loop_
_entity.id
_entity.type
_entity.pdbx_description
1 polymer ?
#
loop_
_entity_poly.entity_id
_entity_poly.type
_entity_poly.pdbx_seq_one_letter_code
_entity_poly.pdbx_strand_id
1 'polypeptide(L)'
;MRCRLETQNQCSNPPRGDRRLVVGILADLRGVVDVPRLQVSTSELVAVSSELDTLAQALRSGLGTLDADISDALDAGWSGDAATAYGQVWRDWHEGAAQVIEGLTRMSSLLQEAAERYSSTDATSGDGISGAGL
;
A
#
# COMPACT_ATOMS: atom_id res chain seq x y z
N MET A 1 2.28 -25.91 18.61
CA MET A 1 1.13 -26.56 19.28
C MET A 1 0.64 -25.67 20.41
N ARG A 2 -0.56 -25.09 20.20
CA ARG A 2 -1.64 -24.65 21.11
C ARG A 2 -1.30 -24.24 22.56
N CYS A 3 -1.38 -22.94 22.86
CA CYS A 3 -1.79 -22.45 24.18
C CYS A 3 -3.33 -22.51 24.30
N ARG A 4 -3.82 -23.20 25.33
CA ARG A 4 -5.24 -23.27 25.73
C ARG A 4 -5.59 -22.03 26.56
N LEU A 5 -6.68 -21.35 26.21
CA LEU A 5 -7.22 -20.17 26.87
C LEU A 5 -7.87 -20.53 28.22
N GLU A 6 -7.10 -20.85 29.24
CA GLU A 6 -7.61 -20.81 30.61
C GLU A 6 -6.45 -20.64 31.59
N THR A 7 -6.50 -19.57 32.39
CA THR A 7 -5.45 -19.04 33.28
C THR A 7 -4.34 -18.22 32.60
N GLN A 8 -4.56 -16.91 32.60
CA GLN A 8 -3.67 -15.85 32.15
C GLN A 8 -2.47 -15.71 33.11
N ASN A 9 -1.65 -16.75 33.35
CA ASN A 9 -0.48 -16.61 34.24
C ASN A 9 0.70 -17.59 34.01
N GLN A 10 0.79 -18.25 32.86
CA GLN A 10 1.82 -19.30 32.62
C GLN A 10 2.57 -19.17 31.29
N CYS A 11 2.80 -17.94 30.80
CA CYS A 11 3.84 -17.68 29.82
C CYS A 11 5.19 -17.53 30.53
N SER A 12 5.92 -18.64 30.75
CA SER A 12 7.30 -18.57 31.24
C SER A 12 8.20 -17.93 30.17
N ASN A 13 8.71 -16.74 30.47
CA ASN A 13 9.69 -16.03 29.65
C ASN A 13 11.09 -16.62 29.88
N PRO A 14 11.83 -17.05 28.84
CA PRO A 14 13.20 -17.55 29.01
C PRO A 14 14.18 -16.45 29.48
N PRO A 15 15.25 -16.82 30.19
CA PRO A 15 16.17 -15.88 30.82
C PRO A 15 16.89 -15.01 29.78
N ARG A 16 16.95 -13.71 30.09
CA ARG A 16 17.60 -12.67 29.27
C ARG A 16 19.09 -12.96 29.15
N GLY A 17 19.50 -13.42 27.96
CA GLY A 17 20.90 -13.60 27.59
C GLY A 17 21.63 -12.26 27.52
N ASP A 18 22.59 -12.14 28.42
CA ASP A 18 23.78 -11.27 28.47
C ASP A 18 23.81 -10.02 27.57
N ARG A 19 23.53 -8.86 28.18
CA ARG A 19 23.75 -7.52 27.60
C ARG A 19 25.22 -7.15 27.77
N ARG A 20 26.10 -7.71 26.94
CA ARG A 20 27.46 -7.18 26.80
C ARG A 20 27.50 -6.03 25.80
N LEU A 21 27.43 -4.83 26.38
CA LEU A 21 27.88 -3.58 25.78
C LEU A 21 29.37 -3.69 25.42
N VAL A 22 29.68 -3.85 24.13
CA VAL A 22 30.98 -3.39 23.62
C VAL A 22 30.81 -1.93 23.23
N VAL A 23 31.06 -1.04 24.20
CA VAL A 23 31.29 0.39 23.95
C VAL A 23 32.67 0.50 23.30
N GLY A 24 32.70 0.21 22.00
CA GLY A 24 33.82 0.47 21.11
C GLY A 24 33.78 1.93 20.67
N ILE A 25 34.43 2.78 21.46
CA ILE A 25 35.34 3.85 21.02
C ILE A 25 34.88 4.67 19.81
N LEU A 26 34.48 5.90 20.12
CA LEU A 26 34.45 7.07 19.25
C LEU A 26 35.63 7.11 18.27
N ALA A 27 35.38 6.86 16.99
CA ALA A 27 36.26 7.23 15.89
C ALA A 27 35.45 7.28 14.59
N ASP A 28 34.71 8.38 14.39
CA ASP A 28 34.72 9.19 13.15
C ASP A 28 33.53 10.15 13.18
N LEU A 29 33.78 11.41 13.56
CA LEU A 29 32.82 12.50 13.43
C LEU A 29 33.35 13.53 12.43
N ARG A 30 33.71 13.07 11.22
CA ARG A 30 34.09 13.95 10.10
C ARG A 30 33.54 13.49 8.74
N GLY A 31 32.34 12.91 8.70
CA GLY A 31 31.74 12.54 7.40
C GLY A 31 30.23 12.32 7.29
N VAL A 32 29.42 12.44 8.36
CA VAL A 32 27.99 12.04 8.30
C VAL A 32 27.04 13.21 8.08
N VAL A 33 27.37 14.08 7.12
CA VAL A 33 26.33 14.79 6.37
C VAL A 33 26.74 14.72 4.90
N ASP A 34 26.87 13.50 4.36
CA ASP A 34 26.38 13.30 3.01
C ASP A 34 24.87 13.52 3.14
N VAL A 35 24.36 14.65 2.66
CA VAL A 35 22.91 14.77 2.47
C VAL A 35 22.66 13.81 1.33
N PRO A 36 22.11 12.60 1.56
CA PRO A 36 21.73 11.79 0.43
C PRO A 36 20.69 12.67 -0.26
N ARG A 37 20.87 12.94 -1.56
CA ARG A 37 19.72 13.42 -2.34
C ARG A 37 18.54 12.58 -1.92
N LEU A 38 17.40 13.19 -1.64
CA LEU A 38 16.20 12.51 -1.12
C LEU A 38 15.77 11.42 -2.11
N GLN A 39 16.45 10.28 -2.07
CA GLN A 39 16.17 9.07 -2.78
C GLN A 39 15.16 8.35 -1.89
N VAL A 40 13.97 8.95 -1.74
CA VAL A 40 12.81 8.07 -1.83
C VAL A 40 12.99 7.45 -3.21
N SER A 41 13.43 6.18 -3.24
CA SER A 41 13.89 5.58 -4.47
C SER A 41 12.73 5.69 -5.44
N THR A 42 12.88 6.44 -6.53
CA THR A 42 11.81 6.64 -7.51
C THR A 42 11.26 5.30 -7.99
N SER A 43 12.10 4.26 -7.96
CA SER A 43 11.73 2.85 -8.12
C SER A 43 10.72 2.30 -7.11
N GLU A 44 10.80 2.68 -5.82
CA GLU A 44 9.83 2.28 -4.80
C GLU A 44 8.47 2.95 -5.04
N LEU A 45 8.45 4.24 -5.41
CA LEU A 45 7.21 4.93 -5.76
C LEU A 45 6.52 4.30 -6.96
N VAL A 46 7.30 3.93 -7.99
CA VAL A 46 6.81 3.22 -9.18
C VAL A 46 6.35 1.81 -8.84
N ALA A 47 7.04 1.10 -7.94
CA ALA A 47 6.62 -0.23 -7.50
C ALA A 47 5.26 -0.17 -6.79
N VAL A 48 5.11 0.74 -5.82
CA VAL A 48 3.85 0.91 -5.07
C VAL A 48 2.72 1.41 -5.99
N SER A 49 3.00 2.31 -6.94
CA SER A 49 1.96 2.76 -7.89
C SER A 49 1.44 1.59 -8.73
N SER A 50 2.33 0.73 -9.21
CA SER A 50 1.99 -0.48 -9.97
C SER A 50 1.18 -1.49 -9.14
N GLU A 51 1.56 -1.70 -7.88
CA GLU A 51 0.82 -2.57 -6.96
C GLU A 51 -0.60 -2.05 -6.71
N LEU A 52 -0.76 -0.75 -6.45
CA LEU A 52 -2.07 -0.14 -6.23
C LEU A 52 -2.96 -0.22 -7.48
N ASP A 53 -2.39 -0.02 -8.67
CA ASP A 53 -3.14 -0.14 -9.91
C ASP A 53 -3.57 -1.59 -10.17
N THR A 54 -2.68 -2.56 -9.93
CA THR A 54 -2.98 -3.99 -10.02
C THR A 54 -4.12 -4.37 -9.08
N LEU A 55 -4.09 -3.88 -7.83
CA LEU A 55 -5.15 -4.10 -6.86
C LEU A 55 -6.48 -3.47 -7.31
N ALA A 56 -6.45 -2.24 -7.84
CA ALA A 56 -7.64 -1.58 -8.37
C ALA A 56 -8.26 -2.35 -9.55
N GLN A 57 -7.44 -2.89 -10.45
CA GLN A 57 -7.89 -3.73 -11.56
C GLN A 57 -8.51 -5.05 -11.08
N ALA A 58 -7.87 -5.73 -10.12
CA ALA A 58 -8.39 -6.96 -9.53
C ALA A 58 -9.74 -6.74 -8.83
N LEU A 59 -9.86 -5.66 -8.06
CA LEU A 59 -11.12 -5.26 -7.41
C LEU A 59 -12.21 -4.96 -8.42
N ARG A 60 -11.90 -4.21 -9.49
CA ARG A 60 -12.86 -3.90 -10.56
C ARG A 60 -13.36 -5.17 -11.27
N SER A 61 -12.45 -6.11 -11.54
CA SER A 61 -12.81 -7.41 -12.12
C SER A 61 -13.74 -8.19 -11.20
N GLY A 62 -13.37 -8.33 -9.92
CA GLY A 62 -14.19 -9.02 -8.93
C GLY A 62 -15.56 -8.39 -8.72
N LEU A 63 -15.64 -7.05 -8.70
CA LEU A 63 -16.89 -6.31 -8.62
C LEU A 63 -17.80 -6.61 -9.82
N GLY A 64 -17.25 -6.61 -11.03
CA GLY A 64 -18.00 -6.92 -12.25
C GLY A 64 -18.52 -8.37 -12.28
N THR A 65 -17.73 -9.33 -11.82
CA THR A 65 -18.19 -10.73 -11.70
C THR A 65 -19.36 -10.85 -10.74
N LEU A 66 -19.26 -10.24 -9.55
CA LEU A 66 -20.34 -10.32 -8.57
C LEU A 66 -21.61 -9.59 -9.04
N ASP A 67 -21.48 -8.49 -9.78
CA ASP A 67 -22.61 -7.77 -10.35
C ASP A 67 -23.36 -8.61 -11.39
N ALA A 68 -22.63 -9.35 -12.23
CA ALA A 68 -23.21 -10.32 -13.15
C ALA A 68 -23.94 -11.46 -12.41
N ASP A 69 -23.27 -12.09 -11.43
CA ASP A 69 -23.84 -13.19 -10.65
C ASP A 69 -25.14 -12.79 -9.94
N ILE A 70 -25.20 -11.57 -9.40
CA ILE A 70 -26.38 -11.07 -8.69
C ILE A 70 -27.49 -10.67 -9.64
N SER A 71 -27.15 -10.06 -10.78
CA SER A 71 -28.13 -9.77 -11.84
C SER A 71 -28.78 -11.07 -12.34
N ASP A 72 -27.97 -12.09 -12.61
CA ASP A 72 -28.45 -13.41 -13.03
C ASP A 72 -29.37 -14.05 -11.97
N ALA A 73 -29.02 -13.94 -10.68
CA ALA A 73 -29.86 -14.48 -9.60
C ALA A 73 -31.22 -13.79 -9.49
N LEU A 74 -31.26 -12.47 -9.66
CA LEU A 74 -32.49 -11.68 -9.65
C LEU A 74 -33.36 -11.97 -10.88
N ASP A 75 -32.75 -12.14 -12.05
CA ASP A 75 -33.44 -12.48 -13.29
C ASP A 75 -33.91 -13.95 -13.32
N ALA A 76 -33.21 -14.85 -12.65
CA ALA A 76 -33.57 -16.27 -12.52
C ALA A 76 -34.79 -16.54 -11.62
N GLY A 77 -35.45 -15.49 -11.11
CA GLY A 77 -36.73 -15.57 -10.42
C GLY A 77 -36.67 -15.39 -8.91
N TRP A 78 -35.51 -15.04 -8.35
CA TRP A 78 -35.45 -14.61 -6.96
C TRP A 78 -36.17 -13.26 -6.80
N SER A 79 -37.32 -13.27 -6.11
CA SER A 79 -38.23 -12.14 -6.01
C SER A 79 -38.86 -12.02 -4.61
N GLY A 80 -39.57 -10.92 -4.38
CA GLY A 80 -40.21 -10.59 -3.09
C GLY A 80 -39.40 -9.62 -2.23
N ASP A 81 -39.86 -9.38 -1.00
CA ASP A 81 -39.33 -8.35 -0.10
C ASP A 81 -37.85 -8.56 0.23
N ALA A 82 -37.43 -9.83 0.39
CA ALA A 82 -36.03 -10.16 0.65
C ALA A 82 -35.11 -9.85 -0.53
N ALA A 83 -35.54 -10.15 -1.77
CA ALA A 83 -34.80 -9.82 -2.98
C ALA A 83 -34.70 -8.29 -3.16
N THR A 84 -35.78 -7.57 -2.86
CA THR A 84 -35.80 -6.10 -2.90
C THR A 84 -34.83 -5.49 -1.88
N ALA A 85 -34.86 -5.95 -0.63
CA ALA A 85 -33.96 -5.49 0.42
C ALA A 85 -32.49 -5.79 0.09
N TYR A 86 -32.22 -6.99 -0.45
CA TYR A 86 -30.87 -7.35 -0.89
C TYR A 86 -30.39 -6.46 -2.04
N GLY A 87 -31.23 -6.22 -3.05
CA GLY A 87 -30.88 -5.33 -4.17
C GLY A 87 -30.57 -3.89 -3.72
N GLN A 88 -31.21 -3.40 -2.66
CA GLN A 88 -30.86 -2.11 -2.06
C GLN A 88 -29.45 -2.13 -1.44
N VAL A 89 -29.19 -3.10 -0.55
CA VAL A 89 -27.89 -3.22 0.12
C VAL A 89 -26.76 -3.53 -0.88
N TRP A 90 -27.06 -4.28 -1.95
CA TRP A 90 -26.13 -4.54 -3.04
C TRP A 90 -25.68 -3.25 -3.73
N ARG A 91 -26.61 -2.34 -4.05
CA ARG A 91 -26.26 -1.06 -4.68
C ARG A 91 -25.36 -0.21 -3.79
N ASP A 92 -25.68 -0.12 -2.49
CA ASP A 92 -24.87 0.64 -1.54
C ASP A 92 -23.45 0.06 -1.42
N TRP A 93 -23.34 -1.28 -1.37
CA TRP A 93 -22.06 -1.96 -1.36
C TRP A 93 -21.28 -1.75 -2.66
N HIS A 94 -21.94 -1.85 -3.82
CA HIS A 94 -21.34 -1.66 -5.14
C HIS A 94 -20.80 -0.23 -5.28
N GLU A 95 -21.56 0.77 -4.85
CA GLU A 95 -21.12 2.17 -4.83
C GLU A 95 -19.88 2.36 -3.94
N GLY A 96 -19.87 1.80 -2.73
CA GLY A 96 -18.71 1.85 -1.84
C GLY A 96 -17.47 1.16 -2.44
N ALA A 97 -17.65 0.01 -3.10
CA ALA A 97 -16.57 -0.68 -3.78
C ALA A 97 -16.01 0.14 -4.95
N ALA A 98 -16.86 0.82 -5.71
CA ALA A 98 -16.44 1.72 -6.78
C ALA A 98 -15.59 2.90 -6.24
N GLN A 99 -15.95 3.47 -5.09
CA GLN A 99 -15.17 4.53 -4.43
C GLN A 99 -13.79 4.04 -3.99
N VAL A 100 -13.68 2.82 -3.47
CA VAL A 100 -12.38 2.22 -3.10
C VAL A 100 -11.50 2.05 -4.34
N ILE A 101 -12.06 1.54 -5.44
CA ILE A 101 -11.35 1.36 -6.71
C ILE A 101 -10.85 2.72 -7.23
N GLU A 102 -11.70 3.76 -7.22
CA GLU A 102 -11.31 5.11 -7.63
C GLU A 102 -10.17 5.65 -6.77
N GLY A 103 -10.25 5.48 -5.44
CA GLY A 103 -9.22 5.90 -4.51
C GLY A 103 -7.87 5.23 -4.79
N LEU A 104 -7.86 3.92 -5.03
CA LEU A 104 -6.64 3.16 -5.37
C LEU A 104 -6.04 3.62 -6.69
N THR A 105 -6.85 3.79 -7.73
CA THR A 105 -6.40 4.31 -9.04
C THR A 105 -5.82 5.73 -8.89
N ARG A 106 -6.46 6.59 -8.10
CA ARG A 106 -5.96 7.94 -7.84
C ARG A 106 -4.63 7.94 -7.09
N MET A 107 -4.49 7.10 -6.06
CA MET A 107 -3.23 6.99 -5.32
C MET A 107 -2.10 6.49 -6.22
N SER A 108 -2.38 5.49 -7.07
CA SER A 108 -1.41 5.03 -8.07
C SER A 108 -0.94 6.17 -8.97
N SER A 109 -1.87 6.92 -9.57
CA SER A 109 -1.55 8.08 -10.43
C SER A 109 -0.72 9.14 -9.71
N LEU A 110 -1.06 9.50 -8.46
CA LEU A 110 -0.31 10.49 -7.70
C LEU A 110 1.13 10.05 -7.40
N LEU A 111 1.34 8.75 -7.11
CA LEU A 111 2.67 8.19 -6.87
C LEU A 111 3.49 8.14 -8.17
N GLN A 112 2.85 7.82 -9.29
CA GLN A 112 3.48 7.86 -10.62
C GLN A 112 3.97 9.28 -10.95
N GLU A 113 3.11 10.29 -10.79
CA GLU A 113 3.47 11.69 -11.02
C GLU A 113 4.58 12.17 -10.06
N ALA A 114 4.55 11.72 -8.81
CA ALA A 114 5.60 12.05 -7.85
C ALA A 114 6.96 11.48 -8.30
N ALA A 115 6.99 10.22 -8.75
CA ALA A 115 8.21 9.59 -9.27
C ALA A 115 8.77 10.32 -10.50
N GLU A 116 7.90 10.75 -11.42
CA GLU A 116 8.29 11.52 -12.60
C GLU A 116 8.88 12.88 -12.24
N ARG A 117 8.24 13.62 -11.32
CA ARG A 117 8.73 14.93 -10.85
C ARG A 117 10.09 14.81 -10.16
N TYR A 118 10.30 13.78 -9.34
CA TYR A 118 11.59 13.53 -8.70
C TYR A 118 12.68 13.20 -9.73
N SER A 119 12.39 12.31 -10.68
CA SER A 119 13.31 11.95 -11.77
C SER A 119 13.74 13.18 -12.59
N SER A 120 12.78 14.02 -13.00
CA SER A 120 13.06 15.23 -13.76
C SER A 120 13.89 16.26 -12.97
N THR A 121 13.58 16.44 -11.67
CA THR A 121 14.29 17.38 -10.81
C THR A 121 15.76 16.97 -10.62
N ASP A 122 16.01 15.67 -10.47
CA ASP A 122 17.36 15.14 -10.34
C ASP A 122 18.18 15.31 -11.63
N ALA A 123 17.56 15.09 -12.80
CA ALA A 123 18.21 15.28 -14.10
C ALA A 123 18.60 16.74 -14.35
N THR A 124 17.67 17.69 -14.18
CA THR A 124 17.95 19.13 -14.38
C THR A 124 19.01 19.66 -13.42
N SER A 125 19.01 19.19 -12.17
CA SER A 125 20.04 19.57 -11.19
C SER A 125 21.43 19.03 -11.57
N GLY A 126 21.51 17.84 -12.17
CA GLY A 126 22.75 17.27 -12.70
C GLY A 126 23.34 18.08 -13.85
N ASP A 127 22.50 18.52 -14.78
CA ASP A 127 22.91 19.37 -15.91
C ASP A 127 23.36 20.77 -15.45
N GLY A 128 22.66 21.37 -14.48
CA GLY A 128 23.02 22.68 -13.93
C GLY A 128 24.37 22.69 -13.20
N ILE A 129 24.69 21.62 -12.46
CA ILE A 129 25.99 21.46 -11.81
C ILE A 129 27.09 21.20 -12.84
N SER A 130 26.81 20.38 -13.87
CA SER A 130 27.76 20.12 -14.95
C SER A 130 28.07 21.38 -15.76
N GLY A 131 27.09 22.26 -15.95
CA GLY A 131 27.24 23.55 -16.61
C GLY A 131 27.88 24.66 -15.78
N ALA A 132 27.86 24.55 -14.44
CA ALA A 132 28.50 25.51 -13.53
C ALA A 132 29.93 25.12 -13.13
N GLY A 133 30.39 23.92 -13.51
CA GLY A 133 31.72 23.38 -13.22
C GLY A 133 32.77 23.54 -14.33
N LEU A 134 32.45 24.26 -15.40
CA LEU A 134 33.32 24.56 -16.55
C LEU A 134 33.28 26.05 -16.87
#